data_AF-A0A2G8JW55-F1
#
_entry.id   AF-A0A2G8JW55-F1
#
_cell.length_a   1.000
_cell.length_b   1.000
_cell.length_c   1.000
_cell.angle_alpha   90.00
_cell.angle_beta   90.00
_cell.angle_gamma   90.00
#
_symmetry.space_group_name_H-M   'P 1'
#
loop_
_entity.id
_entity.type
_entity.pdbx_description
1 polymer ?
#
loop_
_entity_poly.entity_id
_entity_poly.type
_entity_poly.pdbx_seq_one_letter_code
_entity_poly.pdbx_strand_id
1 'polypeptide(L)'
;MRVFIVSHRARYYIKVDAFSAPFGTAVDVGCGTGQGTRILTSHFQKVIGIDVSDAMLREAEIATNSTNVEYRNSRAEDMQFLADESVDLINVATAMHWLDAPTFLKEVNRVLRPGGCCAYIYPKSSKCYDLKLDDDVGKEDVSRRICNLFHGKAT
;
A
#
# COMPACT_ATOMS: atom_id res chain seq x y z
N MET A 1 8.81 5.17 10.93
CA MET A 1 8.18 4.68 9.70
C MET A 1 9.02 3.56 9.10
N ARG A 2 8.42 2.43 8.72
CA ARG A 2 9.11 1.40 7.92
C ARG A 2 8.57 1.46 6.49
N VAL A 3 9.44 1.77 5.54
CA VAL A 3 9.14 1.81 4.11
C VAL A 3 9.72 0.55 3.46
N PHE A 4 8.91 -0.16 2.68
CA PHE A 4 9.33 -1.37 1.98
C PHE A 4 9.13 -1.22 0.48
N ILE A 5 10.19 -1.49 -0.26
CA ILE A 5 10.21 -1.52 -1.73
C ILE A 5 10.18 -2.99 -2.16
N VAL A 6 9.06 -3.44 -2.73
CA VAL A 6 8.92 -4.81 -3.24
C VAL A 6 9.37 -4.84 -4.69
N SER A 7 10.66 -5.13 -4.88
CA SER A 7 11.29 -5.39 -6.17
C SER A 7 11.31 -6.88 -6.51
N HIS A 8 11.10 -7.25 -7.77
CA HIS A 8 11.39 -8.62 -8.23
C HIS A 8 12.91 -8.94 -8.36
N ARG A 9 13.83 -7.98 -8.12
CA ARG A 9 15.29 -8.21 -8.20
C ARG A 9 16.11 -7.81 -6.98
N ALA A 10 15.57 -7.04 -6.04
CA ALA A 10 16.24 -6.71 -4.79
C ALA A 10 15.36 -7.11 -3.62
N ARG A 11 15.82 -8.15 -2.92
CA ARG A 11 15.24 -8.73 -1.71
C ARG A 11 15.32 -7.73 -0.56
N TYR A 12 14.18 -7.15 -0.17
CA TYR A 12 14.03 -6.40 1.09
C TYR A 12 12.73 -6.81 1.81
N TYR A 13 12.81 -6.90 3.14
CA TYR A 13 11.99 -7.76 4.00
C TYR A 13 11.12 -6.96 4.94
N ILE A 14 9.90 -7.42 5.17
CA ILE A 14 8.99 -6.86 6.18
C ILE A 14 9.21 -7.56 7.51
N LYS A 15 9.58 -6.81 8.55
CA LYS A 15 9.34 -7.24 9.93
C LYS A 15 7.88 -6.95 10.28
N VAL A 16 7.00 -7.90 9.95
CA VAL A 16 5.61 -7.95 10.44
C VAL A 16 5.67 -8.63 11.80
N ASP A 17 5.94 -7.86 12.86
CA ASP A 17 5.77 -8.40 14.21
C ASP A 17 4.27 -8.70 14.38
N ALA A 18 3.94 -9.99 14.34
CA ALA A 18 2.65 -10.63 14.63
C ALA A 18 1.44 -9.69 14.73
N PHE A 19 0.81 -9.37 13.60
CA PHE A 19 -0.53 -8.76 13.64
C PHE A 19 -1.60 -9.85 13.54
N SER A 20 -2.49 -9.88 14.53
CA SER A 20 -3.72 -10.65 14.48
C SER A 20 -4.74 -9.92 13.61
N ALA A 21 -5.24 -10.58 12.56
CA ALA A 21 -6.24 -10.05 11.63
C ALA A 21 -7.65 -9.90 12.27
N PRO A 22 -8.54 -9.08 11.66
CA PRO A 22 -8.26 -8.15 10.57
C PRO A 22 -7.58 -6.87 11.09
N PHE A 23 -6.61 -6.39 10.32
CA PHE A 23 -5.95 -5.10 10.53
C PHE A 23 -6.96 -3.96 10.42
N GLY A 24 -6.68 -2.78 10.97
CA GLY A 24 -7.57 -1.62 10.95
C GLY A 24 -7.79 -1.05 9.55
N THR A 25 -6.90 -0.15 9.12
CA THR A 25 -7.09 0.63 7.88
C THR A 25 -5.94 0.44 6.90
N ALA A 26 -6.26 0.16 5.63
CA ALA A 26 -5.32 0.25 4.51
C ALA A 26 -5.69 1.40 3.56
N VAL A 27 -4.68 2.03 2.97
CA VAL A 27 -4.82 3.03 1.90
C VAL A 27 -4.11 2.53 0.65
N ASP A 28 -4.82 2.45 -0.48
CA ASP A 28 -4.28 2.09 -1.78
C ASP A 28 -4.11 3.36 -2.63
N VAL A 29 -2.86 3.79 -2.83
CA VAL A 29 -2.49 5.04 -3.48
C VAL A 29 -2.32 4.86 -4.98
N GLY A 30 -3.03 5.67 -5.76
CA GLY A 30 -3.14 5.50 -7.19
C GLY A 30 -3.84 4.19 -7.51
N CYS A 31 -5.00 3.97 -6.88
CA CYS A 31 -5.71 2.70 -6.93
C CYS A 31 -6.22 2.33 -8.33
N GLY A 32 -6.28 3.29 -9.26
CA GLY A 32 -6.83 3.10 -10.60
C GLY A 32 -8.24 2.51 -10.52
N THR A 33 -8.48 1.43 -11.26
CA THR A 33 -9.76 0.70 -11.28
C THR A 33 -9.94 -0.28 -10.10
N GLY A 34 -9.17 -0.11 -9.03
CA GLY A 34 -9.36 -0.80 -7.74
C GLY A 34 -8.84 -2.24 -7.67
N GLN A 35 -7.99 -2.68 -8.61
CA GLN A 35 -7.46 -4.05 -8.61
C GLN A 35 -6.69 -4.39 -7.33
N GLY A 36 -5.78 -3.50 -6.91
CA GLY A 36 -5.02 -3.64 -5.66
C GLY A 36 -5.94 -3.51 -4.44
N THR A 37 -6.80 -2.49 -4.44
CA THR A 37 -7.78 -2.21 -3.39
C THR A 37 -8.60 -3.44 -3.04
N ARG A 38 -9.16 -4.14 -4.03
CA ARG A 38 -10.00 -5.33 -3.81
C ARG A 38 -9.27 -6.48 -3.14
N ILE A 39 -7.98 -6.67 -3.39
CA ILE A 39 -7.17 -7.71 -2.73
C ILE A 39 -7.04 -7.44 -1.22
N LEU A 40 -6.98 -6.17 -0.82
CA LEU A 40 -6.80 -5.79 0.59
C LEU A 40 -8.08 -6.01 1.42
N THR A 41 -9.25 -6.14 0.79
CA THR A 41 -10.55 -6.15 1.47
C THR A 41 -10.76 -7.32 2.43
N SER A 42 -10.11 -8.47 2.20
CA SER A 42 -10.20 -9.64 3.07
C SER A 42 -9.26 -9.57 4.29
N HIS A 43 -8.39 -8.56 4.35
CA HIS A 43 -7.33 -8.45 5.35
C HIS A 43 -7.50 -7.26 6.30
N PHE A 44 -8.23 -6.23 5.88
CA PHE A 44 -8.42 -4.97 6.62
C PHE A 44 -9.90 -4.70 6.93
N GLN A 45 -10.17 -4.08 8.08
CA GLN A 45 -11.50 -3.64 8.48
C GLN A 45 -12.00 -2.49 7.59
N LYS A 46 -11.09 -1.65 7.09
CA LYS A 46 -11.37 -0.59 6.13
C LYS A 46 -10.26 -0.51 5.08
N VAL A 47 -10.64 -0.37 3.81
CA VAL A 47 -9.72 -0.07 2.70
C VAL A 47 -10.16 1.21 2.02
N ILE A 48 -9.22 2.13 1.81
CA ILE A 48 -9.47 3.39 1.12
C ILE A 48 -8.63 3.40 -0.17
N GLY A 49 -9.28 3.40 -1.33
CA GLY A 49 -8.61 3.59 -2.62
C GLY A 49 -8.59 5.07 -2.97
N ILE A 50 -7.42 5.64 -3.25
CA ILE A 50 -7.30 7.02 -3.73
C ILE A 50 -6.71 7.06 -5.13
N ASP A 51 -7.30 7.90 -5.98
CA ASP A 51 -6.78 8.20 -7.31
C ASP A 51 -7.18 9.64 -7.67
N VAL A 52 -6.45 10.28 -8.57
CA VAL A 52 -6.78 11.64 -9.05
C VAL A 52 -7.78 11.63 -10.20
N SER A 53 -8.00 10.47 -10.82
CA SER A 53 -8.89 10.30 -11.97
C SER A 53 -10.28 9.82 -11.55
N ASP A 54 -11.28 10.71 -11.61
CA ASP A 54 -12.68 10.35 -11.38
C ASP A 54 -13.16 9.22 -12.31
N ALA A 55 -12.64 9.17 -13.54
CA ALA A 55 -12.98 8.10 -14.47
C ALA A 55 -12.51 6.72 -13.96
N MET A 56 -11.30 6.65 -13.39
CA MET A 56 -10.79 5.41 -12.80
C MET A 56 -11.55 5.02 -11.54
N LEU A 57 -11.88 5.99 -10.69
CA LEU A 57 -12.64 5.75 -9.46
C LEU A 57 -14.04 5.21 -9.75
N ARG A 58 -14.73 5.74 -10.77
CA ARG A 58 -16.03 5.19 -11.20
C ARG A 58 -15.94 3.73 -11.61
N GLU A 59 -14.92 3.36 -12.38
CA GLU A 59 -14.69 1.96 -12.74
C GLU A 59 -14.34 1.10 -11.51
N ALA A 60 -13.58 1.67 -10.56
CA ALA A 60 -13.24 1.00 -9.32
C ALA A 60 -14.48 0.72 -8.45
N GLU A 61 -15.37 1.70 -8.32
CA GLU A 61 -16.66 1.58 -7.63
C GLU A 61 -17.54 0.50 -8.28
N ILE A 62 -17.71 0.54 -9.61
CA ILE A 62 -18.50 -0.46 -10.35
C ILE A 62 -17.95 -1.88 -10.15
N ALA A 63 -16.62 -2.03 -10.15
CA ALA A 63 -15.96 -3.32 -10.03
C ALA A 63 -15.87 -3.86 -8.58
N THR A 64 -16.28 -3.08 -7.57
CA THR A 64 -16.07 -3.43 -6.15
C THR A 64 -17.39 -3.69 -5.44
N ASN A 65 -17.59 -4.95 -5.02
CA ASN A 65 -18.78 -5.37 -4.27
C ASN A 65 -18.59 -5.36 -2.74
N SER A 66 -17.39 -5.01 -2.26
CA SER A 66 -17.05 -5.05 -0.83
C SER A 66 -17.55 -3.81 -0.09
N THR A 67 -18.19 -4.01 1.07
CA THR A 67 -18.77 -2.93 1.89
C THR A 67 -17.76 -2.18 2.76
N ASN A 68 -16.54 -2.71 2.90
CA ASN A 68 -15.46 -2.10 3.66
C ASN A 68 -14.51 -1.25 2.80
N VAL A 69 -14.92 -0.89 1.58
CA VAL A 69 -14.12 -0.07 0.65
C VAL A 69 -14.73 1.31 0.49
N GLU A 70 -13.88 2.33 0.52
CA GLU A 70 -14.20 3.70 0.14
C GLU A 70 -13.24 4.13 -0.97
N TYR A 71 -13.76 4.68 -2.06
CA TYR A 71 -12.96 5.31 -3.10
C TYR A 71 -13.03 6.83 -2.96
N ARG A 72 -11.89 7.50 -3.13
CA ARG A 72 -11.81 8.95 -2.94
C ARG A 72 -10.94 9.60 -4.01
N ASN A 73 -11.47 10.66 -4.64
CA ASN A 73 -10.65 11.54 -5.45
C ASN A 73 -9.71 12.31 -4.52
N SER A 74 -8.44 11.94 -4.56
CA SER A 74 -7.41 12.57 -3.74
C SER A 74 -6.05 12.41 -4.36
N ARG A 75 -5.22 13.42 -4.14
CA ARG A 75 -3.78 13.33 -4.33
C ARG A 75 -3.16 12.51 -3.19
N ALA A 76 -2.06 11.80 -3.46
CA ALA A 76 -1.31 11.09 -2.43
C ALA A 76 -0.57 12.05 -1.49
N GLU A 77 -0.24 13.24 -2.00
CA GLU A 77 0.48 14.29 -1.28
C GLU A 77 -0.40 15.10 -0.33
N ASP A 78 -1.71 14.86 -0.36
CA ASP A 78 -2.71 15.50 0.50
C ASP A 78 -3.71 14.44 0.97
N MET A 79 -3.47 13.92 2.17
CA MET A 79 -4.33 12.95 2.84
C MET A 79 -4.96 13.54 4.11
N GLN A 80 -5.33 14.83 4.09
CA GLN A 80 -5.92 15.52 5.26
C GLN A 80 -7.25 14.92 5.75
N PHE A 81 -7.91 14.11 4.92
CA PHE A 81 -9.09 13.34 5.32
C PHE A 81 -8.77 12.16 6.26
N LEU A 82 -7.48 11.84 6.45
CA LEU A 82 -6.99 10.84 7.39
C LEU A 82 -6.43 11.53 8.63
N ALA A 83 -6.77 10.99 9.80
CA ALA A 83 -6.14 11.37 11.04
C ALA A 83 -4.68 10.91 11.09
N ASP A 84 -3.88 11.59 11.90
CA ASP A 84 -2.52 11.17 12.22
C ASP A 84 -2.53 9.77 12.86
N GLU A 85 -1.51 8.97 12.59
CA GLU A 85 -1.31 7.64 13.18
C GLU A 85 -2.53 6.68 13.07
N SER A 86 -3.33 6.79 12.00
CA SER A 86 -4.59 6.05 11.82
C SER A 86 -4.55 4.92 10.79
N VAL A 87 -3.44 4.77 10.07
CA VAL A 87 -3.29 3.84 8.95
C VAL A 87 -2.29 2.73 9.30
N ASP A 88 -2.68 1.49 9.02
CA ASP A 88 -1.86 0.30 9.23
C ASP A 88 -0.97 0.02 8.03
N LEU A 89 -1.51 0.24 6.81
CA LEU A 89 -0.83 0.00 5.55
C LEU A 89 -1.10 1.12 4.55
N ILE A 90 -0.04 1.65 3.95
CA ILE A 90 -0.10 2.38 2.68
C ILE A 90 0.45 1.48 1.59
N ASN A 91 -0.38 1.13 0.61
CA ASN A 91 0.00 0.39 -0.58
C ASN A 91 0.12 1.34 -1.76
N VAL A 92 1.18 1.22 -2.54
CA VAL A 92 1.34 1.95 -3.79
C VAL A 92 1.73 0.95 -4.87
N ALA A 93 0.73 0.48 -5.61
CA ALA A 93 0.94 -0.44 -6.72
C ALA A 93 1.04 0.35 -8.02
N THR A 94 2.25 0.42 -8.56
CA THR A 94 2.59 1.02 -9.86
C THR A 94 2.32 2.52 -10.02
N ALA A 95 2.02 3.27 -8.95
CA ALA A 95 1.73 4.71 -9.03
C ALA A 95 2.88 5.64 -8.63
N MET A 96 3.96 5.14 -8.00
CA MET A 96 5.04 5.97 -7.42
C MET A 96 5.65 6.99 -8.39
N HIS A 97 5.75 6.66 -9.69
CA HIS A 97 6.33 7.54 -10.69
C HIS A 97 5.50 8.80 -11.01
N TRP A 98 4.25 8.86 -10.54
CA TRP A 98 3.37 10.02 -10.67
C TRP A 98 3.41 10.95 -9.44
N LEU A 99 4.04 10.52 -8.35
CA LEU A 99 3.95 11.20 -7.06
C LEU A 99 5.11 12.19 -6.87
N ASP A 100 4.84 13.30 -6.18
CA ASP A 100 5.89 14.10 -5.56
C ASP A 100 6.37 13.40 -4.27
N ALA A 101 7.39 12.56 -4.43
CA ALA A 101 7.85 11.64 -3.38
C ALA A 101 8.19 12.35 -2.04
N PRO A 102 8.91 13.49 -1.99
CA PRO A 102 9.14 14.22 -0.75
C PRO A 102 7.87 14.60 0.00
N THR A 103 6.85 15.12 -0.67
CA THR A 103 5.59 15.54 -0.03
C THR A 103 4.75 14.34 0.37
N PHE A 104 4.65 13.35 -0.52
CA PHE A 104 3.99 12.09 -0.21
C PHE A 104 4.59 11.38 1.02
N LEU A 105 5.91 11.30 1.13
CA LEU A 105 6.57 10.68 2.29
C LEU A 105 6.30 11.41 3.61
N LYS A 106 6.02 12.72 3.59
CA LYS A 106 5.56 13.44 4.79
C LYS A 106 4.18 12.97 5.22
N GLU A 107 3.26 12.84 4.28
CA GLU A 107 1.92 12.32 4.56
C GLU A 107 1.96 10.86 5.00
N VAL A 108 2.79 10.02 4.38
CA VAL A 108 3.02 8.63 4.83
C VAL A 108 3.47 8.58 6.28
N ASN A 109 4.45 9.41 6.66
CA ASN A 109 4.92 9.48 8.05
C ASN A 109 3.83 9.95 9.02
N ARG A 110 3.01 10.91 8.62
CA ARG A 110 1.94 11.48 9.45
C ARG A 110 0.82 10.48 9.72
N VAL A 111 0.33 9.81 8.68
CA VAL A 111 -0.89 8.99 8.79
C VAL A 111 -0.62 7.55 9.25
N LEU A 112 0.60 7.03 9.06
CA LEU A 112 0.92 5.68 9.54
C LEU A 112 1.00 5.65 11.06
N ARG A 113 0.30 4.70 11.67
CA ARG A 113 0.44 4.43 13.10
C ARG A 113 1.85 3.94 13.45
N PRO A 114 2.28 4.02 14.72
CA PRO A 114 3.45 3.30 15.19
C PRO A 114 3.37 1.80 14.82
N GLY A 115 4.37 1.31 14.08
CA GLY A 115 4.40 -0.06 13.56
C GLY A 115 3.67 -0.27 12.22
N GLY A 116 3.04 0.76 11.65
CA GLY A 116 2.46 0.76 10.31
C GLY A 116 3.51 0.64 9.19
N CYS A 117 3.04 0.29 8.00
CA CYS A 117 3.88 -0.10 6.87
C CYS A 117 3.52 0.70 5.60
N CYS A 118 4.52 1.13 4.84
CA CYS A 118 4.33 1.58 3.47
C CYS A 118 4.96 0.57 2.50
N ALA A 119 4.18 0.06 1.54
CA ALA A 119 4.60 -0.93 0.56
C ALA A 119 4.55 -0.36 -0.87
N TYR A 120 5.68 -0.43 -1.57
CA TYR A 120 5.82 0.00 -2.97
C TYR A 120 5.94 -1.22 -3.88
N ILE A 121 5.05 -1.36 -4.86
CA ILE A 121 5.02 -2.48 -5.81
C ILE A 121 5.19 -1.92 -7.23
N TYR A 122 6.10 -2.47 -8.02
CA TYR A 122 6.34 -2.01 -9.40
C TYR A 122 6.54 -3.17 -10.38
N PRO A 123 6.19 -2.99 -11.68
CA PRO A 123 6.44 -3.98 -12.70
C PRO A 123 7.93 -4.01 -13.11
N LYS A 124 8.37 -5.18 -13.55
CA LYS A 124 9.77 -5.57 -13.82
C LYS A 124 10.57 -4.68 -14.79
N SER A 125 9.95 -3.74 -15.51
CA SER A 125 10.55 -2.96 -16.61
C SER A 125 10.83 -1.49 -16.31
N SER A 126 10.41 -0.96 -15.15
CA SER A 126 10.56 0.47 -14.83
C SER A 126 11.89 0.73 -14.11
N LYS A 127 12.70 1.69 -14.60
CA LYS A 127 13.94 2.16 -13.95
C LYS A 127 13.62 2.56 -12.50
N CYS A 128 14.16 1.84 -11.52
CA CYS A 128 13.99 2.17 -10.11
C CYS A 128 14.78 3.43 -9.78
N TYR A 129 14.13 4.38 -9.13
CA TYR A 129 14.84 5.42 -8.38
C TYR A 129 15.20 4.80 -7.03
N ASP A 130 16.50 4.56 -6.79
CA ASP A 130 17.01 4.14 -5.49
C ASP A 130 16.85 5.30 -4.50
N LEU A 131 15.71 5.36 -3.84
CA LEU A 131 15.56 6.12 -2.60
C LEU A 131 16.33 5.35 -1.53
N LYS A 132 17.57 5.78 -1.25
CA LYS A 132 18.38 5.23 -0.15
C LYS A 132 17.58 5.33 1.16
N LEU A 133 17.22 4.19 1.72
CA LEU A 133 16.60 4.06 3.03
C LEU A 133 17.39 3.00 3.79
N ASP A 134 17.72 3.32 5.04
CA ASP A 134 18.81 2.70 5.81
C ASP A 134 18.71 1.17 5.92
N ASP A 135 19.87 0.54 5.70
CA ASP A 135 20.11 -0.90 5.63
C ASP A 135 20.14 -1.54 7.02
N ASP A 136 19.03 -2.15 7.45
CA ASP A 136 19.07 -3.19 8.50
C ASP A 136 17.78 -4.00 8.48
N VAL A 137 17.85 -5.29 8.07
CA VAL A 137 17.05 -6.44 8.53
C VAL A 137 17.07 -7.60 7.51
N GLY A 138 17.31 -8.82 8.04
CA GLY A 138 17.72 -10.06 7.37
C GLY A 138 16.72 -10.77 6.45
N LYS A 139 17.28 -11.71 5.67
CA LYS A 139 16.96 -11.91 4.25
C LYS A 139 16.21 -13.20 3.82
N GLU A 140 15.28 -13.82 4.55
CA GLU A 140 14.72 -15.09 4.01
C GLU A 140 13.24 -15.44 4.23
N ASP A 141 12.59 -15.00 5.32
CA ASP A 141 11.32 -15.65 5.72
C ASP A 141 10.04 -14.98 5.18
N VAL A 142 10.14 -13.74 4.70
CA VAL A 142 8.96 -12.87 4.52
C VAL A 142 8.32 -12.99 3.14
N SER A 143 9.11 -13.32 2.12
CA SER A 143 8.65 -13.40 0.72
C SER A 143 7.57 -14.47 0.50
N ARG A 144 7.56 -15.55 1.31
CA ARG A 144 6.56 -16.62 1.20
C ARG A 144 5.18 -16.17 1.65
N ARG A 145 5.08 -15.41 2.75
CA ARG A 145 3.77 -15.06 3.34
C ARG A 145 2.96 -14.12 2.46
N ILE A 146 3.60 -13.12 1.85
CA ILE A 146 2.91 -12.18 0.96
C ILE A 146 2.61 -12.79 -0.41
N CYS A 147 3.53 -13.58 -0.99
CA CYS A 147 3.22 -14.31 -2.22
C CYS A 147 2.09 -15.34 -2.03
N ASN A 148 1.95 -15.93 -0.84
CA ASN A 148 0.85 -16.86 -0.55
C ASN A 148 -0.50 -16.14 -0.40
N LEU A 149 -0.51 -14.92 0.14
CA LEU A 149 -1.68 -14.04 0.17
C LEU A 149 -2.13 -13.62 -1.25
N PHE A 150 -1.18 -13.30 -2.15
CA PHE A 150 -1.50 -12.91 -3.53
C PHE A 150 -1.88 -14.07 -4.46
N HIS A 151 -1.42 -15.31 -4.19
CA HIS A 151 -1.71 -16.48 -5.02
C HIS A 151 -2.75 -17.44 -4.42
N GLY A 152 -3.44 -17.06 -3.34
CA GLY A 152 -4.54 -17.85 -2.76
C GLY A 152 -4.14 -19.24 -2.27
N LYS A 153 -2.87 -19.49 -1.96
CA LYS A 153 -2.42 -20.75 -1.37
C LYS A 153 -2.25 -20.57 0.13
N ALA A 154 -3.31 -20.89 0.87
CA ALA A 154 -3.23 -21.09 2.31
C ALA A 154 -2.16 -22.15 2.62
N THR A 155 -1.26 -21.82 3.54
CA THR A 155 -0.44 -22.78 4.29
C THR A 155 -0.91 -22.78 5.72
#